data_AF-A0A958F5S8-F1
#
_entry.id   AF-A0A958F5S8-F1
#
_cell.length_a   1.000
_cell.length_b   1.000
_cell.length_c   1.000
_cell.angle_alpha   90.00
_cell.angle_beta   90.00
_cell.angle_gamma   90.00
#
_symmetry.space_group_name_H-M   'P 1'
#
loop_
_entity.id
_entity.type
_entity.pdbx_description
1 polymer ?
#
loop_
_entity_poly.entity_id
_entity_poly.type
_entity_poly.pdbx_seq_one_letter_code
_entity_poly.pdbx_strand_id
1 'polypeptide(L)'
;MNLSRIMIILAGLLIPLLLPAQSVVNTVHNLSVSGPGTVKAAGESEICIFCHTPHRSHPQSPLWNRNDPGLNYTLYNSSTTQAAPGQPDGAAILCLSCHDGTIALGEVLSRPSPIPFVNGVTVMPPGNANLSTDLSDDHPVSFHYSATLAAEDGELADPATLTGPVRLENEQLQCTACHDPHRNPFSDFLTVSTLQSELCAYCHQKDYWDNTSHKLSPATWNGAGNDPWFHTPYSTVSDNACENCHRPHSAGGHLRLMNHFPEEDNCLDCHNGNVAAEDIQMQLGKQYTHDVYSRSGVHDPEEPGVVEVRHAECEDCHNPHASRELPAPAPNANGFIEGVRGVNSAGVAVDPIQ
;
A
#
# COMPACT_ATOMS: atom_id res chain seq x y z
N MET A 1 -25.55 -49.34 -46.13
CA MET A 1 -24.42 -49.41 -45.19
C MET A 1 -24.29 -48.04 -44.52
N ASN A 2 -24.32 -48.09 -43.19
CA ASN A 2 -24.36 -46.98 -42.23
C ASN A 2 -23.30 -45.90 -42.42
N LEU A 3 -23.59 -44.67 -41.96
CA LEU A 3 -22.91 -44.08 -40.80
C LEU A 3 -23.57 -42.75 -40.41
N SER A 4 -24.52 -42.82 -39.47
CA SER A 4 -25.03 -41.66 -38.73
C SER A 4 -23.91 -41.10 -37.83
N ARG A 5 -23.60 -39.81 -37.98
CA ARG A 5 -22.68 -39.09 -37.11
C ARG A 5 -23.37 -38.80 -35.77
N ILE A 6 -22.93 -39.51 -34.73
CA ILE A 6 -23.32 -39.21 -33.34
C ILE A 6 -22.46 -38.02 -32.89
N MET A 7 -23.10 -36.89 -32.62
CA MET A 7 -22.48 -35.72 -32.02
C MET A 7 -22.57 -35.90 -30.50
N ILE A 8 -21.44 -36.25 -29.86
CA ILE A 8 -21.34 -36.35 -28.40
C ILE A 8 -21.24 -34.93 -27.84
N ILE A 9 -22.32 -34.44 -27.25
CA ILE A 9 -22.30 -33.22 -26.43
C ILE A 9 -21.63 -33.59 -25.11
N LEU A 10 -20.38 -33.18 -24.94
CA LEU A 10 -19.67 -33.28 -23.66
C LEU A 10 -20.23 -32.18 -22.74
N ALA A 11 -21.23 -32.52 -21.91
CA ALA A 11 -21.69 -31.64 -20.85
C ALA A 11 -20.57 -31.52 -19.80
N GLY A 12 -19.81 -30.42 -19.84
CA GLY A 12 -18.85 -30.08 -18.80
C GLY A 12 -19.57 -29.88 -17.48
N LEU A 13 -19.36 -30.81 -16.54
CA LEU A 13 -19.82 -30.68 -15.17
C LEU A 13 -19.06 -29.48 -14.54
N LEU A 14 -19.72 -28.33 -14.41
CA LEU A 14 -19.22 -27.26 -13.54
C LEU A 14 -19.27 -27.79 -12.11
N ILE A 15 -18.14 -28.31 -11.63
CA ILE A 15 -17.94 -28.55 -10.20
C ILE A 15 -17.79 -27.15 -9.59
N PRO A 16 -18.71 -26.69 -8.72
CA PRO A 16 -18.50 -25.47 -7.99
C PRO A 16 -17.25 -25.69 -7.14
N LEU A 17 -16.22 -24.86 -7.35
CA LEU A 17 -15.08 -24.83 -6.46
C LEU A 17 -15.60 -24.35 -5.11
N LEU A 18 -15.87 -25.28 -4.20
CA LEU A 18 -16.14 -24.98 -2.80
C LEU A 18 -14.83 -24.45 -2.21
N LEU A 19 -14.61 -23.14 -2.32
CA LEU A 19 -13.59 -22.46 -1.53
C LEU A 19 -13.91 -22.76 -0.05
N PRO A 20 -13.00 -23.41 0.70
CA PRO A 20 -13.24 -23.61 2.13
C PRO A 20 -13.59 -22.28 2.78
N ALA A 21 -14.62 -22.29 3.63
CA ALA A 21 -14.96 -21.13 4.45
C ALA A 21 -13.72 -20.75 5.25
N GLN A 22 -13.03 -19.69 4.80
CA GLN A 22 -11.85 -19.19 5.48
C GLN A 22 -12.27 -18.55 6.79
N SER A 23 -11.50 -18.86 7.82
CA SER A 23 -11.75 -18.49 9.20
C SER A 23 -10.43 -18.12 9.84
N VAL A 24 -10.49 -17.26 10.85
CA VAL A 24 -9.33 -16.86 11.67
C VAL A 24 -8.60 -18.04 12.31
N VAL A 25 -9.24 -19.20 12.44
CA VAL A 25 -8.71 -20.40 13.13
C VAL A 25 -7.30 -20.80 12.66
N ASN A 26 -7.01 -20.75 11.36
CA ASN A 26 -5.73 -21.18 10.80
C ASN A 26 -4.81 -20.00 10.44
N THR A 27 -5.00 -18.85 11.10
CA THR A 27 -4.28 -17.61 10.81
C THR A 27 -3.50 -17.12 12.02
N VAL A 28 -2.62 -16.13 11.83
CA VAL A 28 -1.87 -15.50 12.93
C VAL A 28 -2.77 -14.77 13.94
N HIS A 29 -4.00 -14.40 13.55
CA HIS A 29 -4.99 -13.81 14.46
C HIS A 29 -5.71 -14.84 15.34
N ASN A 30 -5.49 -16.15 15.15
CA ASN A 30 -5.81 -17.12 16.19
C ASN A 30 -4.74 -17.03 17.29
N LEU A 31 -4.95 -16.11 18.24
CA LEU A 31 -4.06 -15.91 19.38
C LEU A 31 -4.29 -16.94 20.49
N SER A 32 -5.18 -17.93 20.32
CA SER A 32 -5.35 -19.01 21.30
C SER A 32 -4.15 -19.98 21.26
N VAL A 33 -4.10 -20.92 22.20
CA VAL A 33 -3.09 -22.00 22.23
C VAL A 33 -3.01 -22.82 20.93
N SER A 34 -4.11 -22.88 20.17
CA SER A 34 -4.21 -23.60 18.90
C SER A 34 -3.65 -22.82 17.71
N GLY A 35 -3.28 -21.56 17.90
CA GLY A 35 -2.79 -20.66 16.86
C GLY A 35 -1.50 -21.13 16.18
N PRO A 36 -1.36 -20.91 14.85
CA PRO A 36 -0.13 -21.19 14.12
C PRO A 36 0.97 -20.14 14.37
N GLY A 37 0.61 -18.94 14.85
CA GLY A 37 1.54 -17.84 15.09
C GLY A 37 2.47 -18.03 16.29
N THR A 38 3.53 -17.23 16.34
CA THR A 38 4.47 -17.17 17.47
C THR A 38 3.95 -16.30 18.62
N VAL A 39 3.15 -15.29 18.30
CA VAL A 39 2.43 -14.44 19.25
C VAL A 39 1.10 -15.13 19.57
N LYS A 40 1.06 -15.88 20.68
CA LYS A 40 -0.17 -16.57 21.13
C LYS A 40 -0.22 -16.80 22.63
N ALA A 41 -1.41 -17.03 23.14
CA ALA A 41 -1.69 -17.33 24.53
C ALA A 41 -1.03 -18.65 24.96
N ALA A 42 -0.60 -18.69 26.21
CA ALA A 42 -0.01 -19.87 26.83
C ALA A 42 -1.05 -20.93 27.25
N GLY A 43 -2.31 -20.52 27.47
CA GLY A 43 -3.35 -21.41 28.00
C GLY A 43 -4.79 -21.12 27.55
N GLU A 44 -5.07 -19.97 26.93
CA GLU A 44 -6.43 -19.63 26.48
C GLU A 44 -6.79 -20.37 25.19
N SER A 45 -7.98 -20.97 25.15
CA SER A 45 -8.49 -21.75 24.02
C SER A 45 -9.57 -21.02 23.22
N GLU A 46 -10.21 -20.00 23.79
CA GLU A 46 -11.17 -19.17 23.07
C GLU A 46 -10.45 -18.34 22.00
N ILE A 47 -10.87 -18.46 20.74
CA ILE A 47 -10.21 -17.78 19.61
C ILE A 47 -10.66 -16.32 19.54
N CYS A 48 -11.96 -16.08 19.63
CA CYS A 48 -12.52 -14.74 19.44
C CYS A 48 -12.36 -13.83 20.66
N ILE A 49 -11.96 -14.36 21.82
CA ILE A 49 -11.91 -13.58 23.06
C ILE A 49 -10.95 -12.39 23.00
N PHE A 50 -9.91 -12.46 22.18
CA PHE A 50 -8.96 -11.36 22.04
C PHE A 50 -9.55 -10.14 21.34
N CYS A 51 -10.67 -10.31 20.62
CA CYS A 51 -11.34 -9.25 19.87
C CYS A 51 -12.76 -8.99 20.40
N HIS A 52 -13.53 -10.03 20.71
CA HIS A 52 -14.96 -9.94 21.03
C HIS A 52 -15.31 -10.52 22.40
N THR A 53 -16.32 -9.93 23.04
CA THR A 53 -16.93 -10.45 24.27
C THR A 53 -18.44 -10.30 24.25
N PRO A 54 -19.23 -11.34 24.59
CA PRO A 54 -20.69 -11.22 24.68
C PRO A 54 -21.17 -10.15 25.66
N HIS A 55 -20.37 -9.84 26.70
CA HIS A 55 -20.71 -8.90 27.75
C HIS A 55 -19.49 -8.06 28.16
N ARG A 56 -19.74 -6.82 28.63
CA ARG A 56 -18.70 -5.85 29.03
C ARG A 56 -17.79 -5.45 27.88
N SER A 57 -18.37 -5.30 26.69
CA SER A 57 -17.66 -4.79 25.53
C SER A 57 -17.53 -3.27 25.56
N HIS A 58 -16.48 -2.77 24.93
CA HIS A 58 -16.28 -1.35 24.65
C HIS A 58 -15.47 -1.18 23.35
N PRO A 59 -16.03 -0.55 22.29
CA PRO A 59 -17.43 -0.14 22.15
C PRO A 59 -18.42 -1.31 22.15
N GLN A 60 -19.70 -1.01 22.36
CA GLN A 60 -20.78 -2.02 22.43
C GLN A 60 -20.96 -2.78 21.12
N SER A 61 -20.81 -2.12 19.97
CA SER A 61 -20.72 -2.76 18.66
C SER A 61 -19.28 -2.59 18.16
N PRO A 62 -18.58 -3.65 17.70
CA PRO A 62 -19.05 -5.01 17.44
C PRO A 62 -18.87 -5.97 18.63
N LEU A 63 -19.18 -5.51 19.85
CA LEU A 63 -18.89 -6.22 21.09
C LEU A 63 -17.38 -6.37 21.36
N TRP A 64 -16.61 -5.29 21.18
CA TRP A 64 -15.15 -5.30 21.29
C TRP A 64 -14.67 -5.56 22.72
N ASN A 65 -13.67 -6.42 22.90
CA ASN A 65 -13.21 -6.91 24.20
C ASN A 65 -11.90 -6.27 24.68
N ARG A 66 -11.61 -5.04 24.25
CA ARG A 66 -10.40 -4.31 24.65
C ARG A 66 -10.73 -2.87 24.98
N ASN A 67 -9.86 -2.23 25.75
CA ASN A 67 -9.95 -0.78 25.95
C ASN A 67 -9.58 -0.05 24.66
N ASP A 68 -10.12 1.16 24.51
CA ASP A 68 -9.66 2.13 23.52
C ASP A 68 -8.25 2.62 23.92
N PRO A 69 -7.24 2.56 23.03
CA PRO A 69 -5.89 3.06 23.30
C PRO A 69 -5.83 4.59 23.50
N GLY A 70 -6.86 5.34 23.12
CA GLY A 70 -6.94 6.79 23.24
C GLY A 70 -6.54 7.54 21.96
N LEU A 71 -6.41 8.87 22.04
CA LEU A 71 -6.30 9.77 20.87
C LEU A 71 -4.99 10.56 20.82
N ASN A 72 -3.84 9.89 20.65
CA ASN A 72 -2.54 10.57 20.52
C ASN A 72 -1.70 9.96 19.38
N TYR A 73 -2.24 9.89 18.17
CA TYR A 73 -1.50 9.42 17.01
C TYR A 73 -0.88 10.58 16.22
N THR A 74 0.36 10.42 15.78
CA THR A 74 0.93 11.25 14.71
C THR A 74 0.31 10.77 13.40
N LEU A 75 -0.38 11.66 12.70
CA LEU A 75 -1.09 11.29 11.47
C LEU A 75 -0.23 11.55 10.24
N TYR A 76 -0.49 10.76 9.19
CA TYR A 76 0.06 11.00 7.87
C TYR A 76 -0.25 12.42 7.37
N ASN A 77 0.77 13.05 6.79
CA ASN A 77 0.68 14.36 6.19
C ASN A 77 1.72 14.51 5.08
N SER A 78 1.32 15.01 3.93
CA SER A 78 2.20 15.35 2.80
C SER A 78 1.61 16.52 2.02
N SER A 79 2.44 17.25 1.26
CA SER A 79 1.99 18.34 0.39
C SER A 79 0.87 17.87 -0.55
N THR A 80 1.06 16.71 -1.17
CA THR A 80 0.11 16.11 -2.12
C THR A 80 -1.05 15.38 -1.44
N THR A 81 -1.39 15.69 -0.18
CA THR A 81 -2.52 15.05 0.53
C THR A 81 -3.66 16.03 0.65
N GLN A 82 -4.76 15.75 -0.05
CA GLN A 82 -5.96 16.59 -0.07
C GLN A 82 -6.98 16.15 1.00
N ALA A 83 -6.93 14.89 1.40
CA ALA A 83 -7.71 14.38 2.51
C ALA A 83 -7.22 15.00 3.85
N ALA A 84 -8.12 15.09 4.82
CA ALA A 84 -7.77 15.47 6.19
C ALA A 84 -8.01 14.28 7.14
N PRO A 85 -6.98 13.45 7.41
CA PRO A 85 -7.06 12.37 8.39
C PRO A 85 -7.52 12.86 9.76
N GLY A 86 -8.53 12.20 10.32
CA GLY A 86 -8.89 12.32 11.73
C GLY A 86 -8.00 11.45 12.61
N GLN A 87 -8.07 11.65 13.92
CA GLN A 87 -7.56 10.63 14.84
C GLN A 87 -8.30 9.31 14.59
N PRO A 88 -7.64 8.14 14.73
CA PRO A 88 -8.26 6.86 14.44
C PRO A 88 -9.58 6.68 15.20
N ASP A 89 -10.60 6.25 14.46
CA ASP A 89 -11.93 5.95 14.95
C ASP A 89 -12.44 4.63 14.31
N GLY A 90 -13.73 4.33 14.45
CA GLY A 90 -14.36 3.20 13.74
C GLY A 90 -13.62 1.88 13.91
N ALA A 91 -13.40 1.15 12.82
CA ALA A 91 -12.58 -0.06 12.85
C ALA A 91 -11.08 0.19 13.07
N ALA A 92 -10.52 1.32 12.63
CA ALA A 92 -9.09 1.58 12.75
C ALA A 92 -8.62 1.58 14.22
N ILE A 93 -9.33 2.28 15.10
CA ILE A 93 -8.98 2.32 16.53
C ILE A 93 -9.10 0.95 17.22
N LEU A 94 -9.99 0.07 16.73
CA LEU A 94 -10.10 -1.30 17.23
C LEU A 94 -8.85 -2.11 16.86
N CYS A 95 -8.41 -2.04 15.60
CA CYS A 95 -7.18 -2.67 15.15
C CYS A 95 -5.97 -2.15 15.94
N LEU A 96 -5.87 -0.83 16.10
CA LEU A 96 -4.78 -0.17 16.80
C LEU A 96 -4.71 -0.54 18.28
N SER A 97 -5.82 -0.93 18.93
CA SER A 97 -5.79 -1.47 20.30
C SER A 97 -4.90 -2.72 20.49
N CYS A 98 -4.43 -3.33 19.41
CA CYS A 98 -3.35 -4.32 19.40
C CYS A 98 -2.12 -3.81 18.63
N HIS A 99 -2.34 -3.23 17.45
CA HIS A 99 -1.31 -2.94 16.47
C HIS A 99 -0.50 -1.67 16.76
N ASP A 100 -0.91 -0.82 17.70
CA ASP A 100 -0.11 0.33 18.14
C ASP A 100 0.95 -0.01 19.20
N GLY A 101 0.93 -1.26 19.70
CA GLY A 101 1.88 -1.74 20.69
C GLY A 101 1.75 -1.13 22.09
N THR A 102 0.69 -0.38 22.39
CA THR A 102 0.52 0.33 23.68
C THR A 102 -0.25 -0.50 24.72
N ILE A 103 -1.20 -1.32 24.28
CA ILE A 103 -2.02 -2.18 25.15
C ILE A 103 -1.50 -3.62 25.12
N ALA A 104 -1.46 -4.28 26.28
CA ALA A 104 -1.11 -5.68 26.34
C ALA A 104 -2.12 -6.56 25.55
N LEU A 105 -1.63 -7.49 24.74
CA LEU A 105 -2.44 -8.38 23.90
C LEU A 105 -3.39 -9.24 24.73
N GLY A 106 -2.96 -9.67 25.92
CA GLY A 106 -3.78 -10.44 26.86
C GLY A 106 -4.75 -9.61 27.69
N GLU A 107 -4.69 -8.28 27.64
CA GLU A 107 -5.58 -7.40 28.40
C GLU A 107 -6.93 -7.28 27.69
N VAL A 108 -7.88 -8.09 28.17
CA VAL A 108 -9.24 -8.14 27.63
C VAL A 108 -10.28 -7.83 28.72
N LEU A 109 -11.36 -7.15 28.35
CA LEU A 109 -12.40 -6.67 29.29
C LEU A 109 -13.17 -7.80 30.00
N SER A 110 -13.28 -8.95 29.33
CA SER A 110 -14.00 -10.12 29.82
C SER A 110 -13.22 -10.93 30.87
N ARG A 111 -11.97 -10.55 31.16
CA ARG A 111 -11.11 -11.20 32.16
C ARG A 111 -10.69 -10.22 33.26
N PRO A 112 -10.59 -10.67 34.53
CA PRO A 112 -10.13 -9.81 35.62
C PRO A 112 -8.62 -9.60 35.65
N SER A 113 -7.86 -10.37 34.86
CA SER A 113 -6.41 -10.31 34.77
C SER A 113 -5.97 -10.62 33.34
N PRO A 114 -4.84 -10.06 32.86
CA PRO A 114 -4.35 -10.34 31.52
C PRO A 114 -4.11 -11.83 31.26
N ILE A 115 -4.49 -12.28 30.06
CA ILE A 115 -4.22 -13.63 29.58
C ILE A 115 -2.72 -13.74 29.28
N PRO A 116 -1.99 -14.72 29.86
CA PRO A 116 -0.56 -14.86 29.62
C PRO A 116 -0.28 -15.38 28.21
N PHE A 117 0.70 -14.78 27.55
CA PHE A 117 1.23 -15.22 26.24
C PHE A 117 2.52 -16.00 26.41
N VAL A 118 2.82 -16.84 25.43
CA VAL A 118 4.07 -17.61 25.39
C VAL A 118 5.28 -16.67 25.32
N ASN A 119 6.43 -17.12 25.81
CA ASN A 119 7.71 -16.39 25.74
C ASN A 119 7.70 -14.99 26.36
N GLY A 120 6.72 -14.68 27.22
CA GLY A 120 6.64 -13.39 27.90
C GLY A 120 6.27 -12.22 26.99
N VAL A 121 5.72 -12.48 25.79
CA VAL A 121 5.17 -11.42 24.93
C VAL A 121 4.02 -10.74 25.67
N THR A 122 4.01 -9.41 25.72
CA THR A 122 2.95 -8.66 26.39
C THR A 122 2.21 -7.75 25.42
N VAL A 123 2.95 -6.96 24.65
CA VAL A 123 2.44 -6.08 23.58
C VAL A 123 2.84 -6.60 22.20
N MET A 124 2.33 -5.98 21.14
CA MET A 124 2.75 -6.32 19.78
C MET A 124 4.27 -6.14 19.62
N PRO A 125 5.03 -7.18 19.23
CA PRO A 125 6.47 -7.07 19.04
C PRO A 125 6.82 -6.06 17.93
N PRO A 126 7.99 -5.41 18.00
CA PRO A 126 8.46 -4.56 16.91
C PRO A 126 8.51 -5.30 15.56
N GLY A 127 8.14 -4.60 14.48
CA GLY A 127 8.08 -5.13 13.12
C GLY A 127 6.84 -4.64 12.39
N ASN A 128 6.59 -5.14 11.18
CA ASN A 128 5.52 -4.67 10.29
C ASN A 128 4.09 -4.76 10.89
N ALA A 129 3.88 -5.58 11.91
CA ALA A 129 2.59 -5.68 12.58
C ALA A 129 2.40 -4.65 13.72
N ASN A 130 3.45 -3.94 14.13
CA ASN A 130 3.38 -2.89 15.13
C ASN A 130 3.53 -1.52 14.46
N LEU A 131 2.40 -0.87 14.19
CA LEU A 131 2.31 0.46 13.58
C LEU A 131 2.66 1.58 14.57
N SER A 132 2.81 1.27 15.85
CA SER A 132 3.08 2.26 16.89
C SER A 132 1.99 3.34 16.99
N THR A 133 2.30 4.44 17.67
CA THR A 133 1.43 5.64 17.71
C THR A 133 1.84 6.69 16.67
N ASP A 134 2.90 6.43 15.91
CA ASP A 134 3.29 7.23 14.77
C ASP A 134 2.78 6.55 13.49
N LEU A 135 1.72 7.11 12.91
CA LEU A 135 1.11 6.65 11.65
C LEU A 135 1.53 7.55 10.48
N SER A 136 2.60 8.35 10.64
CA SER A 136 3.02 9.28 9.59
C SER A 136 3.70 8.60 8.40
N ASP A 137 4.02 7.32 8.51
CA ASP A 137 4.56 6.43 7.49
C ASP A 137 3.57 5.33 7.05
N ASP A 138 2.29 5.50 7.41
CA ASP A 138 1.20 4.60 7.07
C ASP A 138 0.15 5.28 6.18
N HIS A 139 -0.49 4.48 5.34
CA HIS A 139 -1.59 4.96 4.51
C HIS A 139 -2.72 5.49 5.40
N PRO A 140 -3.20 6.73 5.16
CA PRO A 140 -4.16 7.36 6.04
C PRO A 140 -5.47 6.56 6.10
N VAL A 141 -6.07 6.56 7.29
CA VAL A 141 -7.41 6.02 7.59
C VAL A 141 -8.17 7.03 8.45
N SER A 142 -9.43 6.74 8.74
CA SER A 142 -10.31 7.59 9.57
C SER A 142 -10.49 9.00 8.99
N PHE A 143 -10.73 9.07 7.69
CA PHE A 143 -11.18 10.27 6.99
C PHE A 143 -12.35 9.97 6.07
N HIS A 144 -13.16 10.98 5.80
CA HIS A 144 -14.29 10.90 4.88
C HIS A 144 -13.80 10.84 3.42
N TYR A 145 -14.12 9.75 2.72
CA TYR A 145 -13.81 9.63 1.30
C TYR A 145 -15.08 9.94 0.48
N SER A 146 -15.20 11.21 0.07
CA SER A 146 -16.34 11.72 -0.69
C SER A 146 -16.09 11.82 -2.19
N ALA A 147 -17.18 11.89 -2.96
CA ALA A 147 -17.11 12.24 -4.38
C ALA A 147 -16.53 13.65 -4.61
N THR A 148 -16.67 14.57 -3.65
CA THR A 148 -16.03 15.89 -3.73
C THR A 148 -14.51 15.77 -3.60
N LEU A 149 -14.02 15.02 -2.61
CA LEU A 149 -12.59 14.75 -2.47
C LEU A 149 -12.04 14.07 -3.74
N ALA A 150 -12.76 13.07 -4.26
CA ALA A 150 -12.33 12.37 -5.47
C ALA A 150 -12.24 13.30 -6.69
N ALA A 151 -13.22 14.20 -6.85
CA ALA A 151 -13.24 15.17 -7.94
C ALA A 151 -12.21 16.31 -7.79
N GLU A 152 -11.88 16.70 -6.56
CA GLU A 152 -10.83 17.69 -6.27
C GLU A 152 -9.43 17.14 -6.54
N ASP A 153 -9.20 15.86 -6.23
CA ASP A 153 -7.94 15.17 -6.54
C ASP A 153 -7.79 14.89 -8.05
N GLY A 154 -8.83 14.39 -8.70
CA GLY A 154 -8.85 14.12 -10.14
C GLY A 154 -8.30 12.75 -10.56
N GLU A 155 -7.54 12.07 -9.70
CA GLU A 155 -7.01 10.71 -9.92
C GLU A 155 -7.52 9.71 -8.88
N LEU A 156 -8.55 10.09 -8.12
CA LEU A 156 -9.28 9.22 -7.20
C LEU A 156 -10.59 8.72 -7.84
N ALA A 157 -10.88 7.44 -7.66
CA ALA A 157 -12.14 6.84 -8.07
C ALA A 157 -13.32 7.43 -7.28
N ASP A 158 -14.47 7.65 -7.93
CA ASP A 158 -15.68 8.04 -7.20
C ASP A 158 -16.04 6.94 -6.18
N PRO A 159 -16.21 7.25 -4.88
CA PRO A 159 -16.51 6.26 -3.85
C PRO A 159 -17.79 5.46 -4.12
N ALA A 160 -18.74 5.98 -4.91
CA ALA A 160 -19.93 5.24 -5.33
C ALA A 160 -19.62 4.07 -6.29
N THR A 161 -18.45 4.08 -6.92
CA THR A 161 -17.97 3.02 -7.81
C THR A 161 -17.23 1.91 -7.06
N LEU A 162 -16.84 2.14 -5.81
CA LEU A 162 -16.25 1.14 -4.92
C LEU A 162 -17.29 0.05 -4.62
N THR A 163 -17.22 -1.02 -5.39
CA THR A 163 -18.10 -2.19 -5.27
C THR A 163 -17.28 -3.43 -4.99
N GLY A 164 -17.89 -4.46 -4.39
CA GLY A 164 -17.19 -5.71 -4.12
C GLY A 164 -16.45 -5.68 -2.77
N PRO A 165 -15.18 -6.11 -2.71
CA PRO A 165 -14.47 -6.38 -1.45
C PRO A 165 -13.94 -5.12 -0.74
N VAL A 166 -13.59 -4.07 -1.46
CA VAL A 166 -13.16 -2.78 -0.89
C VAL A 166 -14.39 -1.91 -0.61
N ARG A 167 -14.55 -1.45 0.64
CA ARG A 167 -15.73 -0.68 1.07
C ARG A 167 -15.37 0.33 2.16
N LEU A 168 -16.10 1.44 2.14
CA LEU A 168 -16.07 2.45 3.19
C LEU A 168 -16.96 2.04 4.37
N GLU A 169 -16.55 2.42 5.57
CA GLU A 169 -17.36 2.29 6.78
C GLU A 169 -17.87 3.68 7.17
N ASN A 170 -19.19 3.88 7.18
CA ASN A 170 -19.81 5.18 7.48
C ASN A 170 -19.23 6.32 6.63
N GLU A 171 -19.04 6.06 5.32
CA GLU A 171 -18.42 6.98 4.35
C GLU A 171 -16.95 7.33 4.64
N GLN A 172 -16.31 6.64 5.58
CA GLN A 172 -14.89 6.80 5.88
C GLN A 172 -14.04 5.65 5.32
N LEU A 173 -12.81 5.98 4.92
CA LEU A 173 -11.78 4.98 4.68
C LEU A 173 -11.27 4.46 6.03
N GLN A 174 -11.40 3.16 6.26
CA GLN A 174 -10.96 2.48 7.48
C GLN A 174 -10.03 1.32 7.12
N CYS A 175 -9.33 0.74 8.10
CA CYS A 175 -8.49 -0.44 7.88
C CYS A 175 -9.26 -1.59 7.19
N THR A 176 -10.58 -1.68 7.44
CA THR A 176 -11.44 -2.70 6.84
C THR A 176 -11.75 -2.53 5.36
N ALA A 177 -11.35 -1.40 4.74
CA ALA A 177 -11.40 -1.24 3.29
C ALA A 177 -10.38 -2.16 2.60
N CYS A 178 -9.21 -2.34 3.22
CA CYS A 178 -8.10 -3.15 2.71
C CYS A 178 -8.02 -4.52 3.39
N HIS A 179 -8.42 -4.65 4.66
CA HIS A 179 -8.31 -5.88 5.44
C HIS A 179 -9.67 -6.46 5.86
N ASP A 180 -9.87 -7.77 5.75
CA ASP A 180 -11.02 -8.48 6.34
C ASP A 180 -10.58 -9.17 7.65
N PRO A 181 -10.96 -8.69 8.84
CA PRO A 181 -10.50 -9.26 10.11
C PRO A 181 -10.96 -10.72 10.33
N HIS A 182 -11.87 -11.24 9.52
CA HIS A 182 -12.41 -12.59 9.64
C HIS A 182 -11.93 -13.57 8.57
N ARG A 183 -11.34 -13.05 7.48
CA ARG A 183 -10.98 -13.84 6.30
C ARG A 183 -9.60 -13.46 5.79
N ASN A 184 -8.80 -14.47 5.45
CA ASN A 184 -7.46 -14.29 4.91
C ASN A 184 -7.38 -14.89 3.49
N PRO A 185 -8.16 -14.38 2.51
CA PRO A 185 -8.16 -14.91 1.15
C PRO A 185 -6.85 -14.61 0.42
N PHE A 186 -6.26 -13.47 0.75
CA PHE A 186 -4.92 -13.04 0.37
C PHE A 186 -4.06 -12.97 1.65
N SER A 187 -2.74 -12.91 1.54
CA SER A 187 -1.88 -12.72 2.72
C SER A 187 -2.27 -11.44 3.47
N ASP A 188 -1.93 -11.37 4.76
CA ASP A 188 -2.14 -10.18 5.60
C ASP A 188 -3.60 -9.69 5.67
N PHE A 189 -4.54 -10.63 5.54
CA PHE A 189 -5.99 -10.40 5.60
C PHE A 189 -6.50 -9.47 4.53
N LEU A 190 -5.77 -9.28 3.44
CA LEU A 190 -6.20 -8.37 2.40
C LEU A 190 -7.51 -8.82 1.77
N THR A 191 -8.36 -7.86 1.42
CA THR A 191 -9.67 -8.09 0.77
C THR A 191 -9.50 -8.35 -0.73
N VAL A 192 -8.38 -7.92 -1.31
CA VAL A 192 -7.98 -8.03 -2.73
C VAL A 192 -6.49 -8.38 -2.80
N SER A 193 -6.06 -8.97 -3.92
CA SER A 193 -4.64 -9.17 -4.24
C SER A 193 -3.91 -7.83 -4.36
N THR A 194 -2.60 -7.82 -4.09
CA THR A 194 -1.71 -6.69 -4.42
C THR A 194 -0.97 -6.91 -5.74
N LEU A 195 -1.15 -8.07 -6.38
CA LEU A 195 -0.58 -8.37 -7.70
C LEU A 195 -0.98 -7.26 -8.67
N GLN A 196 0.01 -6.66 -9.33
CA GLN A 196 -0.20 -5.55 -10.28
C GLN A 196 -0.93 -4.36 -9.67
N SER A 197 -0.84 -4.19 -8.34
CA SER A 197 -1.54 -3.17 -7.55
C SER A 197 -3.06 -3.19 -7.68
N GLU A 198 -3.65 -4.39 -7.84
CA GLU A 198 -5.11 -4.58 -7.92
C GLU A 198 -5.86 -3.87 -6.78
N LEU A 199 -5.40 -3.98 -5.53
CA LEU A 199 -6.00 -3.28 -4.39
C LEU A 199 -5.94 -1.75 -4.52
N CYS A 200 -4.78 -1.19 -4.86
CA CYS A 200 -4.57 0.26 -4.97
C CYS A 200 -5.46 0.86 -6.07
N ALA A 201 -5.63 0.13 -7.18
CA ALA A 201 -6.40 0.55 -8.35
C ALA A 201 -7.92 0.64 -8.10
N TYR A 202 -8.43 0.18 -6.94
CA TYR A 202 -9.81 0.48 -6.55
C TYR A 202 -10.02 1.97 -6.29
N CYS A 203 -8.99 2.66 -5.78
CA CYS A 203 -9.10 4.06 -5.38
C CYS A 203 -8.20 4.96 -6.24
N HIS A 204 -6.97 4.56 -6.54
CA HIS A 204 -5.99 5.39 -7.23
C HIS A 204 -5.96 5.09 -8.74
N GLN A 205 -6.50 6.00 -9.53
CA GLN A 205 -6.57 5.97 -10.99
C GLN A 205 -5.56 6.96 -11.57
N LYS A 206 -4.29 6.58 -11.53
CA LYS A 206 -3.20 7.44 -11.98
C LYS A 206 -3.21 7.66 -13.50
N ASP A 207 -3.11 8.92 -13.91
CA ASP A 207 -2.95 9.29 -15.30
C ASP A 207 -1.70 8.64 -15.91
N TYR A 208 -1.77 8.36 -17.21
CA TYR A 208 -0.72 7.72 -18.02
C TYR A 208 -0.32 6.28 -17.64
N TRP A 209 -0.67 5.81 -16.43
CA TRP A 209 -0.18 4.56 -15.85
C TRP A 209 -0.31 3.35 -16.78
N ASP A 210 -1.42 3.26 -17.51
CA ASP A 210 -1.75 2.16 -18.42
C ASP A 210 -0.69 1.84 -19.48
N ASN A 211 0.15 2.81 -19.84
CA ASN A 211 1.14 2.65 -20.92
C ASN A 211 2.59 2.79 -20.46
N THR A 212 2.84 2.89 -19.16
CA THR A 212 4.21 3.09 -18.64
C THR A 212 5.07 1.86 -18.80
N SER A 213 6.38 2.07 -18.91
CA SER A 213 7.33 0.96 -18.80
C SER A 213 7.25 0.27 -17.44
N HIS A 214 6.99 0.99 -16.35
CA HIS A 214 6.89 0.41 -15.00
C HIS A 214 5.69 -0.53 -14.84
N LYS A 215 4.53 -0.21 -15.42
CA LYS A 215 3.36 -1.10 -15.38
C LYS A 215 3.57 -2.37 -16.22
N LEU A 216 4.24 -2.23 -17.36
CA LEU A 216 4.29 -3.28 -18.39
C LEU A 216 5.54 -4.16 -18.33
N SER A 217 6.56 -3.78 -17.54
CA SER A 217 7.86 -4.45 -17.56
C SER A 217 7.85 -5.80 -16.84
N PRO A 218 8.19 -6.91 -17.52
CA PRO A 218 8.37 -8.21 -16.89
C PRO A 218 9.78 -8.38 -16.29
N ALA A 219 10.58 -7.31 -16.20
CA ALA A 219 11.96 -7.39 -15.74
C ALA A 219 12.03 -7.91 -14.30
N THR A 220 13.07 -8.68 -14.01
CA THR A 220 13.30 -9.32 -12.71
C THR A 220 14.65 -8.90 -12.15
N TRP A 221 14.74 -8.79 -10.83
CA TRP A 221 16.00 -8.66 -10.14
C TRP A 221 16.93 -9.84 -10.44
N ASN A 222 18.19 -9.55 -10.78
CA ASN A 222 19.19 -10.53 -11.16
C ASN A 222 19.85 -11.26 -9.96
N GLY A 223 19.47 -10.91 -8.73
CA GLY A 223 20.02 -11.49 -7.50
C GLY A 223 21.31 -10.81 -6.98
N ALA A 224 21.75 -9.71 -7.59
CA ALA A 224 22.92 -8.94 -7.16
C ALA A 224 22.51 -7.66 -6.43
N GLY A 225 23.24 -7.32 -5.36
CA GLY A 225 22.90 -6.18 -4.52
C GLY A 225 21.77 -6.48 -3.53
N ASN A 226 21.01 -5.46 -3.15
CA ASN A 226 19.83 -5.60 -2.31
C ASN A 226 18.63 -5.98 -3.18
N ASP A 227 17.72 -6.79 -2.62
CA ASP A 227 16.44 -7.08 -3.25
C ASP A 227 15.55 -5.82 -3.18
N PRO A 228 15.14 -5.24 -4.33
CA PRO A 228 14.29 -4.05 -4.35
C PRO A 228 12.87 -4.31 -3.84
N TRP A 229 12.43 -5.58 -3.74
CA TRP A 229 11.05 -5.95 -3.40
C TRP A 229 10.96 -6.74 -2.09
N PHE A 230 11.80 -6.40 -1.10
CA PHE A 230 11.88 -7.10 0.18
C PHE A 230 10.55 -7.19 0.96
N HIS A 231 9.58 -6.34 0.65
CA HIS A 231 8.27 -6.25 1.29
C HIS A 231 7.14 -6.90 0.50
N THR A 232 7.39 -7.41 -0.71
CA THR A 232 6.35 -8.08 -1.53
C THR A 232 6.74 -9.53 -1.84
N PRO A 233 5.78 -10.39 -2.23
CA PRO A 233 6.07 -11.74 -2.68
C PRO A 233 6.38 -11.84 -4.20
N TYR A 234 6.46 -10.71 -4.91
CA TYR A 234 6.50 -10.67 -6.38
C TYR A 234 7.92 -10.44 -6.91
N SER A 235 8.22 -11.00 -8.08
CA SER A 235 9.57 -11.03 -8.64
C SER A 235 9.74 -10.25 -9.94
N THR A 236 8.69 -9.57 -10.41
CA THR A 236 8.73 -8.76 -11.63
C THR A 236 8.32 -7.32 -11.33
N VAL A 237 8.84 -6.36 -12.10
CA VAL A 237 8.44 -4.95 -11.98
C VAL A 237 6.92 -4.80 -12.14
N SER A 238 6.32 -5.44 -13.16
CA SER A 238 4.88 -5.35 -13.42
C SER A 238 4.02 -5.95 -12.31
N ASP A 239 4.45 -7.03 -11.67
CA ASP A 239 3.69 -7.66 -10.59
C ASP A 239 3.77 -6.86 -9.29
N ASN A 240 4.90 -6.19 -9.04
CA ASN A 240 5.08 -5.25 -7.93
C ASN A 240 4.33 -3.92 -8.16
N ALA A 241 4.22 -3.46 -9.41
CA ALA A 241 3.50 -2.25 -9.82
C ALA A 241 3.77 -1.02 -8.92
N CYS A 242 2.78 -0.46 -8.22
CA CYS A 242 2.96 0.71 -7.36
C CYS A 242 3.93 0.44 -6.21
N GLU A 243 4.02 -0.80 -5.72
CA GLU A 243 4.88 -1.16 -4.58
C GLU A 243 6.38 -1.22 -4.93
N ASN A 244 6.74 -1.04 -6.21
CA ASN A 244 8.13 -0.77 -6.59
C ASN A 244 8.68 0.49 -5.91
N CYS A 245 7.82 1.49 -5.69
CA CYS A 245 8.21 2.78 -5.12
C CYS A 245 7.46 3.11 -3.83
N HIS A 246 6.20 2.68 -3.71
CA HIS A 246 5.34 3.01 -2.58
C HIS A 246 5.23 1.87 -1.57
N ARG A 247 5.04 2.21 -0.29
CA ARG A 247 4.85 1.27 0.81
C ARG A 247 3.69 1.72 1.69
N PRO A 248 2.55 1.01 1.72
CA PRO A 248 1.38 1.46 2.45
C PRO A 248 1.57 1.48 3.97
N HIS A 249 2.53 0.72 4.51
CA HIS A 249 2.79 0.65 5.94
C HIS A 249 4.29 0.65 6.25
N SER A 250 4.69 1.44 7.23
CA SER A 250 6.10 1.60 7.61
C SER A 250 6.99 2.08 6.45
N ALA A 251 6.52 3.06 5.70
CA ALA A 251 7.26 3.70 4.61
C ALA A 251 8.58 4.31 5.12
N GLY A 252 9.69 4.10 4.40
CA GLY A 252 10.96 4.72 4.75
C GLY A 252 10.94 6.24 4.53
N GLY A 253 10.19 6.69 3.52
CA GLY A 253 9.85 8.09 3.28
C GLY A 253 8.41 8.36 3.70
N HIS A 254 8.24 9.16 4.75
CA HIS A 254 6.92 9.50 5.30
C HIS A 254 6.06 10.28 4.29
N LEU A 255 6.66 11.04 3.38
CA LEU A 255 5.94 11.75 2.33
C LEU A 255 5.65 10.80 1.16
N ARG A 256 4.39 10.76 0.71
CA ARG A 256 3.93 9.97 -0.45
C ARG A 256 4.12 8.46 -0.28
N LEU A 257 4.38 8.04 0.97
CA LEU A 257 4.60 6.65 1.37
C LEU A 257 5.70 5.97 0.54
N MET A 258 6.83 6.65 0.34
CA MET A 258 7.93 6.11 -0.45
C MET A 258 8.68 5.01 0.32
N ASN A 259 9.20 4.02 -0.39
CA ASN A 259 10.02 2.94 0.17
C ASN A 259 11.21 3.51 0.96
N HIS A 260 11.82 4.59 0.45
CA HIS A 260 12.98 5.26 1.03
C HIS A 260 12.75 6.77 1.20
N PHE A 261 13.42 7.35 2.21
CA PHE A 261 13.42 8.80 2.43
C PHE A 261 14.19 9.57 1.33
N PRO A 262 15.42 9.18 0.94
CA PRO A 262 16.07 9.75 -0.23
C PRO A 262 15.28 9.36 -1.50
N GLU A 263 14.88 10.36 -2.28
CA GLU A 263 14.04 10.20 -3.46
C GLU A 263 14.74 9.33 -4.52
N GLU A 264 16.05 9.52 -4.68
CA GLU A 264 16.87 8.80 -5.64
C GLU A 264 16.93 7.29 -5.36
N ASP A 265 16.86 6.85 -4.11
CA ASP A 265 16.94 5.43 -3.75
C ASP A 265 15.70 4.66 -4.24
N ASN A 266 14.54 5.31 -4.30
CA ASN A 266 13.31 4.73 -4.86
C ASN A 266 13.42 4.41 -6.36
N CYS A 267 14.35 5.06 -7.07
CA CYS A 267 14.64 4.81 -8.48
C CYS A 267 15.85 3.90 -8.67
N LEU A 268 16.93 4.18 -7.92
CA LEU A 268 18.23 3.54 -8.10
C LEU A 268 18.30 2.11 -7.54
N ASP A 269 17.34 1.69 -6.73
CA ASP A 269 17.17 0.28 -6.35
C ASP A 269 16.99 -0.64 -7.57
N CYS A 270 16.33 -0.14 -8.62
CA CYS A 270 16.12 -0.86 -9.88
C CYS A 270 17.04 -0.36 -11.02
N HIS A 271 17.37 0.93 -11.04
CA HIS A 271 18.17 1.59 -12.09
C HIS A 271 19.69 1.58 -11.83
N ASN A 272 20.17 0.51 -11.21
CA ASN A 272 21.59 0.23 -10.89
C ASN A 272 22.16 -0.93 -11.74
N GLY A 273 21.45 -1.34 -12.79
CA GLY A 273 21.82 -2.48 -13.64
C GLY A 273 21.44 -3.86 -13.08
N ASN A 274 20.75 -3.94 -11.93
CA ASN A 274 20.30 -5.21 -11.35
C ASN A 274 18.86 -5.58 -11.70
N VAL A 275 18.05 -4.63 -12.18
CA VAL A 275 16.68 -4.86 -12.69
C VAL A 275 16.52 -4.25 -14.07
N ALA A 276 16.71 -2.93 -14.18
CA ALA A 276 16.66 -2.23 -15.45
C ALA A 276 17.88 -2.57 -16.32
N ALA A 277 17.71 -2.56 -17.64
CA ALA A 277 18.81 -2.79 -18.57
C ALA A 277 19.83 -1.65 -18.52
N GLU A 278 19.36 -0.42 -18.33
CA GLU A 278 20.17 0.78 -18.17
C GLU A 278 20.62 0.95 -16.71
N ASP A 279 21.93 0.95 -16.51
CA ASP A 279 22.57 1.29 -15.24
C ASP A 279 22.76 2.82 -15.15
N ILE A 280 21.72 3.49 -14.66
CA ILE A 280 21.68 4.94 -14.44
C ILE A 280 22.60 5.33 -13.28
N GLN A 281 22.66 4.51 -12.22
CA GLN A 281 23.55 4.75 -11.08
C GLN A 281 25.01 4.90 -11.53
N MET A 282 25.47 4.05 -12.44
CA MET A 282 26.80 4.18 -13.05
C MET A 282 26.95 5.46 -13.87
N GLN A 283 25.90 5.93 -14.55
CA GLN A 283 25.96 7.19 -15.29
C GLN A 283 26.13 8.40 -14.36
N LEU A 284 25.46 8.37 -13.19
CA LEU A 284 25.54 9.42 -12.17
C LEU A 284 26.92 9.49 -11.47
N GLY A 285 27.77 8.48 -11.63
CA GLY A 285 29.16 8.48 -11.15
C GLY A 285 30.18 9.15 -12.09
N LYS A 286 29.76 9.66 -13.25
CA LYS A 286 30.65 10.31 -14.22
C LYS A 286 31.09 11.71 -13.77
N GLN A 287 32.13 12.26 -14.41
CA GLN A 287 32.64 13.61 -14.09
C GLN A 287 31.62 14.72 -14.35
N TYR A 288 30.75 14.55 -15.35
CA TYR A 288 29.71 15.51 -15.71
C TYR A 288 28.35 14.82 -15.60
N THR A 289 27.57 15.22 -14.61
CA THR A 289 26.30 14.58 -14.25
C THR A 289 25.30 15.63 -13.76
N HIS A 290 24.02 15.26 -13.74
CA HIS A 290 23.05 15.94 -12.91
C HIS A 290 23.22 15.41 -11.49
N ASP A 291 23.44 16.32 -10.54
CA ASP A 291 23.69 15.96 -9.15
C ASP A 291 22.36 15.80 -8.40
N VAL A 292 21.87 14.56 -8.36
CA VAL A 292 20.65 14.14 -7.66
C VAL A 292 20.88 13.82 -6.18
N TYR A 293 22.13 13.84 -5.70
CA TYR A 293 22.46 13.43 -4.34
C TYR A 293 22.61 14.60 -3.36
N SER A 294 22.80 15.82 -3.88
CA SER A 294 23.05 16.99 -3.04
C SER A 294 21.80 17.74 -2.58
N ARG A 295 20.62 17.33 -3.07
CA ARG A 295 19.35 18.06 -2.92
C ARG A 295 18.14 17.17 -2.59
N SER A 296 18.35 15.96 -2.07
CA SER A 296 17.25 15.06 -1.68
C SER A 296 16.22 15.77 -0.78
N GLY A 297 14.93 15.62 -1.12
CA GLY A 297 13.82 16.21 -0.39
C GLY A 297 13.62 17.71 -0.61
N VAL A 298 14.29 18.28 -1.63
CA VAL A 298 14.00 19.66 -2.08
C VAL A 298 12.86 19.67 -3.09
N HIS A 299 12.76 18.67 -3.96
CA HIS A 299 11.67 18.58 -4.93
C HIS A 299 10.33 18.37 -4.22
N ASP A 300 9.31 19.08 -4.68
CA ASP A 300 7.93 18.86 -4.26
C ASP A 300 7.00 18.85 -5.49
N PRO A 301 6.13 17.85 -5.66
CA PRO A 301 5.19 17.82 -6.78
C PRO A 301 4.25 19.03 -6.84
N GLU A 302 4.02 19.74 -5.73
CA GLU A 302 3.21 20.96 -5.68
C GLU A 302 4.03 22.25 -5.83
N GLU A 303 5.34 22.16 -6.06
CA GLU A 303 6.18 23.33 -6.26
C GLU A 303 5.82 24.11 -7.54
N PRO A 304 6.12 25.41 -7.62
CA PRO A 304 5.91 26.18 -8.85
C PRO A 304 6.76 25.64 -10.01
N GLY A 305 6.20 25.59 -11.22
CA GLY A 305 6.94 25.14 -12.41
C GLY A 305 8.18 25.98 -12.78
N VAL A 306 8.35 27.15 -12.15
CA VAL A 306 9.62 27.88 -12.12
C VAL A 306 10.09 27.91 -10.65
N VAL A 307 11.05 27.05 -10.33
CA VAL A 307 11.55 26.87 -8.97
C VAL A 307 12.43 28.03 -8.51
N GLU A 308 12.34 28.39 -7.22
CA GLU A 308 13.17 29.43 -6.61
C GLU A 308 14.56 28.90 -6.24
N VAL A 309 14.64 27.63 -5.85
CA VAL A 309 15.87 26.93 -5.49
C VAL A 309 16.16 25.93 -6.59
N ARG A 310 17.33 26.02 -7.21
CA ARG A 310 17.72 25.08 -8.25
C ARG A 310 18.10 23.72 -7.63
N HIS A 311 17.37 22.68 -8.00
CA HIS A 311 17.70 21.27 -7.78
C HIS A 311 17.59 20.50 -9.10
N ALA A 312 17.98 19.23 -9.07
CA ALA A 312 17.81 18.30 -10.16
C ALA A 312 17.64 16.90 -9.55
N GLU A 313 16.40 16.45 -9.49
CA GLU A 313 15.97 15.13 -9.04
C GLU A 313 15.42 14.32 -10.22
N CYS A 314 15.16 13.03 -9.99
CA CYS A 314 14.58 12.16 -11.01
C CYS A 314 13.24 12.70 -11.52
N GLU A 315 12.37 13.14 -10.60
CA GLU A 315 11.01 13.58 -10.89
C GLU A 315 10.93 14.98 -11.54
N ASP A 316 12.02 15.76 -11.48
CA ASP A 316 12.13 17.04 -12.21
C ASP A 316 12.15 16.84 -13.73
N CYS A 317 12.59 15.67 -14.19
CA CYS A 317 12.74 15.36 -15.62
C CYS A 317 11.90 14.18 -16.08
N HIS A 318 11.51 13.29 -15.17
CA HIS A 318 10.79 12.05 -15.47
C HIS A 318 9.53 11.95 -14.64
N ASN A 319 8.42 11.55 -15.26
CA ASN A 319 7.22 11.20 -14.50
C ASN A 319 7.17 9.66 -14.41
N PRO A 320 7.38 9.04 -13.23
CA PRO A 320 7.39 7.59 -13.09
C PRO A 320 6.03 6.94 -13.42
N HIS A 321 4.93 7.71 -13.33
CA HIS A 321 3.59 7.29 -13.73
C HIS A 321 3.31 7.44 -15.23
N ALA A 322 4.22 8.00 -16.03
CA ALA A 322 4.04 8.19 -17.47
C ALA A 322 5.21 7.67 -18.33
N SER A 323 6.41 7.58 -17.77
CA SER A 323 7.65 7.28 -18.50
C SER A 323 7.57 5.96 -19.26
N ARG A 324 7.86 6.02 -20.57
CA ARG A 324 7.84 4.88 -21.47
C ARG A 324 8.78 5.03 -22.67
N GLU A 325 9.12 3.89 -23.29
CA GLU A 325 9.90 3.84 -24.51
C GLU A 325 9.09 4.27 -25.75
N LEU A 326 8.82 5.57 -25.87
CA LEU A 326 8.13 6.14 -27.03
C LEU A 326 8.99 7.24 -27.67
N PRO A 327 9.63 7.00 -28.84
CA PRO A 327 10.42 8.03 -29.50
C PRO A 327 9.54 9.12 -30.10
N ALA A 328 10.04 10.36 -30.06
CA ALA A 328 9.41 11.52 -30.70
C ALA A 328 10.46 12.35 -31.47
N PRO A 329 10.11 12.93 -32.63
CA PRO A 329 10.98 13.87 -33.32
C PRO A 329 10.95 15.23 -32.63
N ALA A 330 12.12 15.85 -32.47
CA ALA A 330 12.21 17.23 -32.02
C ALA A 330 11.34 18.15 -32.90
N PRO A 331 10.61 19.12 -32.31
CA PRO A 331 10.70 19.58 -30.92
C PRO A 331 9.80 18.84 -29.91
N ASN A 332 9.07 17.80 -30.30
CA ASN A 332 8.10 17.15 -29.43
C ASN A 332 8.78 16.37 -28.30
N ALA A 333 8.15 16.35 -27.13
CA ALA A 333 8.53 15.53 -26.00
C ALA A 333 8.44 14.03 -26.35
N ASN A 334 9.45 13.25 -25.96
CA ASN A 334 9.42 11.79 -26.08
C ASN A 334 8.78 11.17 -24.82
N GLY A 335 8.49 9.88 -24.87
CA GLY A 335 7.83 9.14 -23.80
C GLY A 335 8.59 9.09 -22.47
N PHE A 336 9.91 9.36 -22.46
CA PHE A 336 10.68 9.35 -21.22
C PHE A 336 10.39 10.57 -20.34
N ILE A 337 9.85 11.64 -20.93
CA ILE A 337 9.50 12.90 -20.26
C ILE A 337 8.01 13.23 -20.41
N GLU A 338 7.19 12.23 -20.76
CA GLU A 338 5.74 12.38 -20.88
C GLU A 338 5.13 12.77 -19.54
N GLY A 339 4.15 13.68 -19.54
CA GLY A 339 3.48 14.09 -18.30
C GLY A 339 4.35 14.89 -17.33
N VAL A 340 5.51 15.38 -17.76
CA VAL A 340 6.41 16.20 -16.93
C VAL A 340 6.08 17.68 -17.08
N ARG A 341 6.13 18.44 -15.99
CA ARG A 341 5.98 19.90 -15.98
C ARG A 341 7.25 20.56 -16.51
N GLY A 342 7.14 21.72 -17.15
CA GLY A 342 8.33 22.41 -17.64
C GLY A 342 8.12 23.89 -17.92
N VAL A 343 9.09 24.48 -18.61
CA VAL A 343 9.09 25.90 -18.94
C VAL A 343 9.31 26.06 -20.44
N ASN A 344 8.40 26.77 -21.12
CA ASN A 344 8.51 27.00 -22.55
C ASN A 344 9.56 28.08 -22.89
N SER A 345 9.81 28.31 -24.18
CA SER A 345 10.81 29.29 -24.64
C SER A 345 10.52 30.74 -24.26
N ALA A 346 9.29 31.06 -23.81
CA ALA A 346 8.92 32.37 -23.29
C ALA A 346 9.13 32.50 -21.77
N GLY A 347 9.66 31.47 -21.10
CA GLY A 347 9.83 31.45 -19.65
C GLY A 347 8.53 31.18 -18.88
N VAL A 348 7.50 30.66 -19.56
CA VAL A 348 6.19 30.39 -18.94
C VAL A 348 6.09 28.90 -18.61
N ALA A 349 5.62 28.59 -17.40
CA ALA A 349 5.35 27.23 -16.97
C ALA A 349 4.29 26.55 -17.88
N VAL A 350 4.52 25.29 -18.20
CA VAL A 350 3.63 24.43 -18.99
C VAL A 350 3.46 23.09 -18.29
N ASP A 351 2.26 22.54 -18.36
CA ASP A 351 1.90 21.28 -17.74
C ASP A 351 0.85 20.55 -18.61
N PRO A 352 1.21 19.42 -19.26
CA PRO A 352 2.56 18.87 -19.40
C PRO A 352 3.37 19.59 -20.49
N ILE A 353 4.69 19.31 -20.56
CA ILE A 353 5.49 19.62 -21.75
C ILE A 353 4.97 18.87 -22.98
N GLN A 354 5.07 19.49 -24.16
CA GLN A 354 4.55 18.96 -25.43
C GLN A 354 5.66 18.72 -26.45
#